data_AF-A0A264VSB0-F1
#
_entry.id   AF-A0A264VSB0-F1
#
_cell.length_a   1.000
_cell.length_b   1.000
_cell.length_c   1.000
_cell.angle_alpha   90.00
_cell.angle_beta   90.00
_cell.angle_gamma   90.00
#
_symmetry.space_group_name_H-M   'P 1'
#
loop_
_entity.id
_entity.type
_entity.pdbx_description
1 polymer ?
#
loop_
_entity_poly.entity_id
_entity_poly.type
_entity_poly.pdbx_seq_one_letter_code
_entity_poly.pdbx_strand_id
1 'polypeptide(L)'
;MKAQNEFEKFYEEIKSKDISGFSHNFIHDNNVYFHATDLNLLEKILKEGFSSKESNWGALCCYFGKSFWSSLEHVKSKYDNCVVFAVDLTYLFESNNGIEYEIVPSAHEIKVKNSVPKECIIGYISV
;
A
#
# COMPACT_ATOMS: atom_id res chain seq x y z
N MET A 1 4.34 -0.49 16.92
CA MET A 1 5.63 0.05 17.42
C MET A 1 6.84 -0.47 16.64
N LYS A 2 6.99 -1.79 16.38
CA LYS A 2 8.11 -2.32 15.57
C LYS A 2 8.02 -1.95 14.08
N ALA A 3 6.87 -2.15 13.43
CA ALA A 3 6.66 -1.84 12.02
C ALA A 3 6.81 -0.34 11.67
N GLN A 4 6.48 0.56 12.60
CA GLN A 4 6.59 2.00 12.40
C GLN A 4 8.05 2.48 12.37
N ASN A 5 8.89 1.99 13.29
CA ASN A 5 10.33 2.29 13.29
C ASN A 5 11.04 1.68 12.07
N GLU A 6 10.58 0.53 11.58
CA GLU A 6 11.10 -0.09 10.36
C GLU A 6 10.68 0.68 9.10
N PHE A 7 9.45 1.23 9.08
CA PHE A 7 9.00 2.11 8.02
C PHE A 7 9.80 3.41 7.94
N GLU A 8 10.15 4.03 9.07
CA GLU A 8 10.97 5.25 9.08
C GLU A 8 12.35 5.02 8.45
N LYS A 9 12.98 3.87 8.73
CA LYS A 9 14.25 3.49 8.08
C LYS A 9 14.09 3.30 6.58
N PHE A 10 13.07 2.54 6.19
CA PHE A 10 12.73 2.33 4.78
C PHE A 10 12.48 3.66 4.05
N TYR A 11 11.78 4.60 4.69
CA TYR A 11 11.50 5.92 4.14
C TYR A 11 12.77 6.73 3.87
N GLU A 12 13.72 6.73 4.79
CA GLU A 12 15.00 7.43 4.61
C GLU A 12 15.86 6.79 3.52
N GLU A 13 15.82 5.46 3.35
CA GLU A 13 16.49 4.75 2.24
C GLU A 13 15.88 5.10 0.87
N ILE A 14 14.55 5.17 0.77
CA ILE A 14 13.88 5.59 -0.47
C ILE A 14 14.23 7.04 -0.83
N LYS A 15 14.30 7.93 0.16
CA LYS A 15 14.72 9.34 -0.05
C LYS A 15 16.15 9.47 -0.52
N SER A 16 17.06 8.64 -0.01
CA SER A 16 18.47 8.65 -0.42
C SER A 16 18.69 8.08 -1.82
N LYS A 17 17.62 7.57 -2.47
CA LYS A 17 17.63 6.83 -3.74
C LYS A 17 18.41 5.52 -3.68
N ASP A 18 18.55 4.94 -2.48
CA ASP A 18 19.02 3.57 -2.37
C ASP A 18 17.90 2.62 -2.83
N ILE A 19 18.23 1.71 -3.76
CA ILE A 19 17.26 1.06 -4.66
C ILE A 19 16.67 -0.22 -4.02
N SER A 20 16.91 -0.46 -2.72
CA SER A 20 16.56 -1.68 -1.98
C SER A 20 15.05 -1.96 -1.79
N GLY A 21 14.16 -1.23 -2.47
CA GLY A 21 12.71 -1.26 -2.26
C GLY A 21 11.99 -2.57 -2.59
N PHE A 22 12.65 -3.53 -3.25
CA PHE A 22 12.10 -4.87 -3.55
C PHE A 22 12.53 -5.94 -2.54
N SER A 23 13.64 -5.74 -1.82
CA SER A 23 14.29 -6.78 -1.02
C SER A 23 14.52 -6.36 0.43
N HIS A 24 13.84 -5.32 0.90
CA HIS A 24 14.03 -4.80 2.24
C HIS A 24 13.37 -5.73 3.28
N ASN A 25 14.07 -6.02 4.38
CA ASN A 25 13.58 -6.91 5.45
C ASN A 25 12.20 -6.49 5.98
N PHE A 26 11.93 -5.19 6.11
CA PHE A 26 10.59 -4.64 6.43
C PHE A 26 9.45 -5.23 5.60
N ILE A 27 9.68 -5.51 4.30
CA ILE A 27 8.67 -6.00 3.34
C ILE A 27 8.54 -7.54 3.40
N HIS A 28 9.64 -8.23 3.72
CA HIS A 28 9.70 -9.69 3.78
C HIS A 28 9.30 -10.25 5.14
N ASP A 29 9.76 -9.61 6.21
CA ASP A 29 9.52 -10.04 7.59
C ASP A 29 8.11 -9.68 8.07
N ASN A 30 7.44 -8.77 7.35
CA ASN A 30 6.09 -8.33 7.66
C ASN A 30 5.18 -8.47 6.42
N ASN A 31 3.87 -8.62 6.61
CA ASN A 31 2.90 -8.63 5.50
C ASN A 31 2.63 -7.21 4.96
N VAL A 32 3.70 -6.46 4.69
CA VAL A 32 3.62 -5.09 4.17
C VAL A 32 3.53 -5.12 2.66
N TYR A 33 2.60 -4.31 2.15
CA TYR A 33 2.37 -4.07 0.73
C TYR A 33 2.20 -2.58 0.47
N PHE A 34 2.31 -2.18 -0.78
CA PHE A 34 2.27 -0.80 -1.22
C PHE A 34 1.08 -0.53 -2.11
N HIS A 35 0.49 0.64 -1.93
CA HIS A 35 -0.56 1.16 -2.80
C HIS A 35 -0.22 2.59 -3.19
N ALA A 36 -0.12 2.86 -4.50
CA ALA A 36 0.13 4.21 -4.99
C ALA A 36 -1.13 4.79 -5.61
N THR A 37 -1.36 6.09 -5.44
CA THR A 37 -2.54 6.80 -5.94
C THR A 37 -2.29 8.31 -6.02
N ASP A 38 -3.31 9.06 -6.45
CA ASP A 38 -3.29 10.53 -6.47
C ASP A 38 -3.15 11.10 -5.04
N LEU A 39 -2.26 12.07 -4.86
CA LEU A 39 -2.08 12.78 -3.60
C LEU A 39 -3.38 13.41 -3.07
N ASN A 40 -4.32 13.79 -3.94
CA ASN A 40 -5.63 14.36 -3.57
C ASN A 40 -6.48 13.40 -2.73
N LEU A 41 -6.19 12.09 -2.75
CA LEU A 41 -6.90 11.08 -1.99
C LEU A 41 -6.31 10.83 -0.60
N LEU A 42 -5.16 11.46 -0.28
CA LEU A 42 -4.40 11.21 0.95
C LEU A 42 -5.24 11.39 2.22
N GLU A 43 -5.81 12.57 2.43
CA GLU A 43 -6.55 12.88 3.66
C GLU A 43 -7.75 11.94 3.85
N LYS A 44 -8.42 11.61 2.75
CA LYS A 44 -9.58 10.72 2.77
C LYS A 44 -9.18 9.30 3.15
N ILE A 45 -8.13 8.75 2.53
CA ILE A 45 -7.63 7.41 2.83
C ILE A 45 -7.14 7.30 4.28
N LEU A 46 -6.45 8.32 4.79
CA LEU A 46 -6.04 8.36 6.21
C LEU A 46 -7.24 8.40 7.17
N LYS A 47 -8.36 9.00 6.75
CA LYS A 47 -9.57 9.13 7.56
C LYS A 47 -10.49 7.90 7.51
N GLU A 48 -10.63 7.29 6.34
CA GLU A 48 -11.67 6.30 6.02
C GLU A 48 -11.10 4.90 5.67
N GLY A 49 -9.80 4.80 5.38
CA GLY A 49 -9.19 3.59 4.82
C GLY A 49 -9.39 3.48 3.31
N PHE A 50 -9.09 2.32 2.76
CA PHE A 50 -9.33 2.00 1.35
C PHE A 50 -10.70 1.35 1.19
N SER A 51 -11.41 1.63 0.09
CA SER A 51 -12.75 1.10 -0.16
C SER A 51 -12.91 0.63 -1.60
N SER A 52 -13.36 -0.62 -1.76
CA SER A 52 -13.65 -1.23 -3.06
C SER A 52 -15.01 -0.82 -3.65
N LYS A 53 -15.90 -0.24 -2.85
CA LYS A 53 -17.19 0.22 -3.35
C LYS A 53 -16.95 1.34 -4.35
N GLU A 54 -17.64 1.28 -5.49
CA GLU A 54 -17.72 2.37 -6.45
C GLU A 54 -18.15 3.63 -5.71
N SER A 55 -17.17 4.41 -5.30
CA SER A 55 -17.36 5.80 -4.99
C SER A 55 -17.50 6.52 -6.35
N ASN A 56 -18.09 7.71 -6.41
CA ASN A 56 -18.17 8.56 -7.62
C ASN A 56 -16.80 8.95 -8.23
N TRP A 57 -15.74 8.22 -7.90
CA TRP A 57 -14.32 8.49 -8.09
C TRP A 57 -13.60 7.37 -8.85
N GLY A 58 -14.36 6.41 -9.42
CA GLY A 58 -13.83 5.13 -9.89
C GLY A 58 -13.57 4.19 -8.70
N ALA A 59 -13.41 2.89 -8.96
CA ALA A 59 -13.05 1.93 -7.92
C ALA A 59 -11.73 2.38 -7.27
N LEU A 60 -11.80 2.86 -6.01
CA LEU A 60 -10.62 3.09 -5.19
C LEU A 60 -9.97 1.72 -5.02
N CYS A 61 -8.85 1.56 -5.73
CA CYS A 61 -8.21 0.30 -6.03
C CYS A 61 -8.04 -0.64 -4.84
N CYS A 62 -8.23 -1.92 -5.12
CA CYS A 62 -8.05 -3.05 -4.22
C CYS A 62 -6.64 -3.65 -4.28
N TYR A 63 -5.74 -3.10 -5.11
CA TYR A 63 -4.47 -3.74 -5.46
C TYR A 63 -3.32 -3.20 -4.61
N PHE A 64 -2.60 -4.11 -3.97
CA PHE A 64 -1.47 -3.84 -3.11
C PHE A 64 -0.28 -4.67 -3.58
N GLY A 65 0.80 -4.01 -4.02
CA GLY A 65 1.99 -4.65 -4.56
C GLY A 65 3.10 -4.84 -3.53
N LYS A 66 3.99 -5.81 -3.73
CA LYS A 66 5.17 -5.99 -2.86
C LYS A 66 6.31 -5.00 -3.11
N SER A 67 6.19 -4.10 -4.09
CA SER A 67 7.23 -3.14 -4.45
C SER A 67 6.74 -1.71 -4.46
N PHE A 68 7.43 -0.87 -3.69
CA PHE A 68 7.21 0.57 -3.69
C PHE A 68 7.37 1.18 -5.09
N TRP A 69 8.47 0.85 -5.78
CA TRP A 69 8.82 1.46 -7.08
C TRP A 69 7.83 1.06 -8.17
N SER A 70 7.41 -0.21 -8.19
CA SER A 70 6.43 -0.69 -9.17
C SER A 70 5.05 -0.08 -8.93
N SER A 71 4.61 0.04 -7.67
CA SER A 71 3.37 0.74 -7.34
C SER A 71 3.43 2.20 -7.82
N LEU A 72 4.53 2.90 -7.54
CA LEU A 72 4.72 4.30 -7.93
C LEU A 72 4.74 4.48 -9.46
N GLU A 73 5.46 3.64 -10.19
CA GLU A 73 5.56 3.69 -11.65
C GLU A 73 4.19 3.54 -12.32
N HIS A 74 3.33 2.67 -11.76
CA HIS A 74 1.99 2.43 -12.30
C HIS A 74 1.10 3.68 -12.30
N VAL A 75 1.29 4.58 -11.33
CA VAL A 75 0.44 5.77 -11.17
C VAL A 75 1.08 7.07 -11.66
N LYS A 76 2.41 7.12 -11.77
CA LYS A 76 3.16 8.28 -12.30
C LYS A 76 2.77 8.68 -13.72
N SER A 77 2.26 7.74 -14.52
CA SER A 77 1.76 8.04 -15.88
C SER A 77 0.37 8.67 -15.89
N LYS A 78 -0.34 8.67 -14.75
CA LYS A 78 -1.75 9.06 -14.64
C LYS A 78 -1.96 10.32 -13.80
N TYR A 79 -1.08 10.59 -12.85
CA TYR A 79 -1.22 11.71 -11.91
C TYR A 79 0.08 12.51 -11.80
N ASP A 80 -0.06 13.84 -11.76
CA ASP A 80 1.07 14.77 -11.61
C ASP A 80 1.68 14.73 -10.20
N ASN A 81 0.85 14.44 -9.19
CA ASN A 81 1.27 14.29 -7.80
C ASN A 81 0.82 12.93 -7.28
N CYS A 82 1.75 12.14 -6.76
CA CYS A 82 1.49 10.79 -6.32
C CYS A 82 1.76 10.63 -4.82
N VAL A 83 1.04 9.72 -4.20
CA VAL A 83 1.35 9.23 -2.86
C VAL A 83 1.40 7.71 -2.87
N VAL A 84 2.36 7.15 -2.14
CA VAL A 84 2.48 5.70 -1.94
C VAL A 84 2.30 5.37 -0.47
N PHE A 85 1.32 4.54 -0.17
CA PHE A 85 1.04 4.02 1.15
C PHE A 85 1.78 2.72 1.38
N ALA A 86 2.31 2.52 2.58
CA ALA A 86 2.72 1.23 3.11
C ALA A 86 1.62 0.69 4.03
N VAL A 87 1.17 -0.54 3.79
CA VAL A 87 -0.02 -1.11 4.41
C VAL A 87 0.29 -2.50 4.96
N ASP A 88 -0.01 -2.73 6.24
CA ASP A 88 0.04 -4.04 6.89
C ASP A 88 -1.22 -4.84 6.57
N LEU A 89 -1.07 -5.89 5.78
CA LEU A 89 -2.16 -6.78 5.38
C LEU A 89 -2.17 -8.11 6.17
N THR A 90 -1.47 -8.19 7.32
CA THR A 90 -1.43 -9.39 8.16
C THR A 90 -2.83 -9.91 8.49
N TYR A 91 -3.75 -9.00 8.81
CA TYR A 91 -5.14 -9.33 9.15
C TYR A 91 -5.90 -10.07 8.04
N LEU A 92 -5.49 -9.97 6.77
CA LEU A 92 -6.12 -10.74 5.68
C LEU A 92 -5.87 -12.24 5.82
N PHE A 93 -4.76 -12.63 6.44
CA PHE A 93 -4.34 -14.02 6.56
C PHE A 93 -4.84 -14.70 7.84
N GLU A 94 -5.52 -13.97 8.71
CA GLU A 94 -6.11 -14.50 9.94
C GLU A 94 -7.43 -15.22 9.63
N SER A 95 -7.58 -16.45 10.11
CA SER A 95 -8.57 -17.43 9.63
C SER A 95 -10.05 -17.08 9.83
N ASN A 96 -10.40 -15.93 10.41
CA ASN A 96 -11.77 -15.57 10.82
C ASN A 96 -12.26 -14.18 10.40
N ASN A 97 -11.53 -13.44 9.54
CA ASN A 97 -11.88 -12.04 9.28
C ASN A 97 -12.94 -11.82 8.19
N GLY A 98 -13.37 -12.86 7.47
CA GLY A 98 -14.45 -12.76 6.46
C GLY A 98 -14.11 -11.83 5.28
N ILE A 99 -12.83 -11.56 5.06
CA ILE A 99 -12.36 -10.63 4.04
C ILE A 99 -12.04 -11.41 2.77
N GLU A 100 -12.67 -11.01 1.68
CA GLU A 100 -12.37 -11.57 0.38
C GLU A 100 -11.15 -10.89 -0.23
N TYR A 101 -10.11 -11.67 -0.51
CA TYR A 101 -8.94 -11.23 -1.26
C TYR A 101 -8.48 -12.30 -2.25
N GLU A 102 -7.72 -11.87 -3.23
CA GLU A 102 -7.12 -12.70 -4.27
C GLU A 102 -5.62 -12.37 -4.36
N ILE A 103 -4.77 -13.39 -4.32
CA ILE A 103 -3.35 -13.23 -4.64
C ILE A 103 -3.22 -13.27 -6.16
N VAL A 104 -2.54 -12.29 -6.74
CA VAL A 104 -2.25 -12.19 -8.17
C VAL A 104 -0.76 -12.47 -8.38
N PRO A 105 -0.36 -13.75 -8.59
CA PRO A 105 1.06 -14.14 -8.53
C PRO A 105 1.89 -13.51 -9.65
N SER A 106 1.29 -13.34 -10.83
CA SER A 106 1.96 -12.74 -12.00
C SER A 106 2.40 -11.29 -11.76
N ALA A 107 1.68 -10.56 -10.90
CA ALA A 107 1.95 -9.16 -10.58
C ALA A 107 2.61 -8.99 -9.19
N HIS A 108 2.72 -10.06 -8.40
CA HIS A 108 3.17 -10.00 -7.00
C HIS A 108 2.29 -9.03 -6.17
N GLU A 109 0.99 -9.09 -6.42
CA GLU A 109 -0.03 -8.21 -5.83
C GLU A 109 -1.07 -9.00 -5.05
N ILE A 110 -1.74 -8.30 -4.13
CA ILE A 110 -2.98 -8.75 -3.50
C ILE A 110 -4.10 -7.82 -3.92
N LYS A 111 -5.19 -8.40 -4.38
CA LYS A 111 -6.46 -7.72 -4.65
C LYS A 111 -7.43 -7.95 -3.49
N VAL A 112 -7.75 -6.92 -2.71
CA VAL A 112 -8.71 -6.98 -1.59
C VAL A 112 -10.10 -6.54 -2.06
N LYS A 113 -11.07 -7.45 -2.18
CA LYS A 113 -12.38 -7.14 -2.77
C LYS A 113 -13.27 -6.24 -1.89
N ASN A 114 -12.94 -6.10 -0.62
CA ASN A 114 -13.67 -5.25 0.34
C ASN A 114 -12.84 -4.00 0.69
N SER A 115 -13.15 -3.39 1.83
CA SER A 115 -12.40 -2.25 2.37
C SER A 115 -11.14 -2.71 3.12
N VAL A 116 -10.09 -1.89 3.09
CA VAL A 116 -8.93 -2.02 3.99
C VAL A 116 -9.01 -0.93 5.05
N PRO A 117 -9.04 -1.28 6.36
CA PRO A 117 -9.13 -0.30 7.44
C PRO A 117 -7.94 0.66 7.43
N LYS A 118 -8.15 1.89 7.89
CA LYS A 118 -7.06 2.88 8.03
C LYS A 118 -6.00 2.45 9.03
N GLU A 119 -6.37 1.63 10.01
CA GLU A 119 -5.48 1.10 11.05
C GLU A 119 -4.39 0.20 10.45
N CYS A 120 -4.60 -0.32 9.23
CA CYS A 120 -3.60 -1.06 8.47
C CYS A 120 -2.55 -0.15 7.82
N ILE A 121 -2.74 1.16 7.77
CA ILE A 121 -1.80 2.09 7.15
C ILE A 121 -0.63 2.32 8.12
N ILE A 122 0.55 1.88 7.72
CA ILE A 122 1.78 2.06 8.50
C ILE A 122 2.34 3.47 8.28
N GLY A 123 2.24 3.96 7.05
CA GLY A 123 2.75 5.27 6.66
C GLY A 123 2.56 5.53 5.17
N TYR A 124 3.03 6.68 4.71
CA TYR A 124 2.97 7.08 3.31
C TYR A 124 4.16 7.94 2.91
N ILE A 125 4.42 8.00 1.60
CA ILE A 125 5.45 8.80 0.96
C ILE A 125 4.79 9.61 -0.16
N SER A 126 4.79 10.93 -0.05
CA SER A 126 4.42 11.84 -1.14
C SER A 126 5.62 12.01 -2.08
N VAL A 127 5.42 11.80 -3.38
CA VAL A 127 6.47 11.82 -4.41
C VAL A 127 6.17 12.83 -5.50
#